data_AF-A0A2D5D5B0-F1
#
_entry.id   AF-A0A2D5D5B0-F1
#
_cell.length_a   1.000
_cell.length_b   1.000
_cell.length_c   1.000
_cell.angle_alpha   90.00
_cell.angle_beta   90.00
_cell.angle_gamma   90.00
#
_symmetry.space_group_name_H-M   'P 1'
#
loop_
_entity.id
_entity.type
_entity.pdbx_description
1 polymer ?
#
loop_
_entity_poly.entity_id
_entity_poly.type
_entity_poly.pdbx_seq_one_letter_code
_entity_poly.pdbx_strand_id
1 'polypeptide(L)'
;MQNAGLKKTASLMAALWHYTAPRGDWRIRIRIFSAFSALVASRGSNIITPLLYGAAVDLVNAESGFSLTILLLLIAGYALSRLGQQVFAELKQYLFAAVAQRAVRGAAIKAFAYLHRLSLQFHLDRQTGGLTRAIDRGAKGIEFLLTIVFFEVLPLLVEVILVSIILWAMFGFFYAAVTFTTVMAYCLFTVRVTEWRIKFRREMNNADEKAATRAVDSLLNYETVKYFNAEAVETDRYDEAMKRYEQMAVRSRTSLSVVNIGQGAIIAVGL
;
A
#
# COMPACT_ATOMS: atom_id res chain seq x y z
N MET A 1 1.30 20.13 -14.43
CA MET A 1 0.24 19.47 -13.61
C MET A 1 0.78 18.60 -12.46
N GLN A 2 2.05 18.17 -12.44
CA GLN A 2 2.64 17.37 -11.34
C GLN A 2 2.78 18.10 -9.98
N ASN A 3 3.09 19.40 -9.95
CA ASN A 3 3.26 20.17 -8.69
C ASN A 3 1.98 20.36 -7.87
N ALA A 4 0.80 20.22 -8.50
CA ALA A 4 -0.48 20.34 -7.80
C ALA A 4 -0.83 19.09 -6.97
N GLY A 5 -0.35 17.90 -7.39
CA GLY A 5 -0.57 16.66 -6.66
C GLY A 5 0.20 16.61 -5.35
N LEU A 6 1.50 16.93 -5.40
CA LEU A 6 2.44 16.86 -4.27
C LEU A 6 2.05 17.82 -3.11
N LYS A 7 1.66 19.06 -3.43
CA LYS A 7 1.17 20.03 -2.43
C LYS A 7 -0.15 19.56 -1.80
N LYS A 8 -1.04 18.95 -2.59
CA LYS A 8 -2.32 18.41 -2.10
C LYS A 8 -2.09 17.21 -1.18
N THR A 9 -1.19 16.28 -1.55
CA THR A 9 -0.79 15.17 -0.66
C THR A 9 -0.10 15.65 0.61
N ALA A 10 0.76 16.67 0.55
CA ALA A 10 1.39 17.23 1.75
C ALA A 10 0.36 17.89 2.68
N SER A 11 -0.61 18.63 2.13
CA SER A 11 -1.70 19.20 2.92
C SER A 11 -2.64 18.14 3.50
N LEU A 12 -2.89 17.05 2.76
CA LEU A 12 -3.66 15.90 3.25
C LEU A 12 -2.91 15.20 4.38
N MET A 13 -1.62 14.95 4.23
CA MET A 13 -0.77 14.38 5.29
C MET A 13 -0.74 15.24 6.55
N ALA A 14 -0.62 16.56 6.40
CA ALA A 14 -0.69 17.50 7.53
C ALA A 14 -2.07 17.50 8.21
N ALA A 15 -3.15 17.43 7.43
CA ALA A 15 -4.49 17.29 7.96
C ALA A 15 -4.67 15.95 8.69
N LEU A 16 -4.18 14.85 8.11
CA LEU A 16 -4.22 13.50 8.68
C LEU A 16 -3.45 13.40 10.01
N TRP A 17 -2.29 14.06 10.11
CA TRP A 17 -1.52 14.15 11.35
C TRP A 17 -2.33 14.77 12.51
N HIS A 18 -3.16 15.76 12.20
CA HIS A 18 -4.05 16.39 13.18
C HIS A 18 -5.17 15.43 13.65
N TYR A 19 -5.57 14.47 12.81
CA TYR A 19 -6.55 13.43 13.16
C TYR A 19 -5.95 12.26 13.95
N THR A 20 -4.68 11.90 13.70
CA THR A 20 -3.99 10.81 14.40
C THR A 20 -3.55 11.18 15.81
N ALA A 21 -3.17 12.44 16.03
CA ALA A 21 -2.65 12.92 17.30
C ALA A 21 -3.45 14.14 17.80
N PRO A 22 -4.70 13.94 18.28
CA PRO A 22 -5.43 15.02 18.92
C PRO A 22 -4.59 15.59 20.08
N ARG A 23 -4.49 16.93 20.13
CA ARG A 23 -3.71 17.64 21.15
C ARG A 23 -4.22 17.24 22.54
N GLY A 24 -3.39 16.53 23.32
CA GLY A 24 -3.65 16.25 24.74
C GLY A 24 -3.42 14.81 25.21
N ASP A 25 -3.46 13.80 24.32
CA ASP A 25 -3.31 12.40 24.77
C ASP A 25 -1.86 11.89 24.67
N TRP A 26 -1.13 11.99 25.77
CA TRP A 26 0.26 11.54 25.90
C TRP A 26 0.43 10.05 25.59
N ARG A 27 -0.57 9.21 25.86
CA ARG A 27 -0.50 7.76 25.62
C ARG A 27 -0.42 7.43 24.14
N ILE A 28 -1.12 8.19 23.28
CA ILE A 28 -1.04 8.01 21.82
C ILE A 28 0.35 8.39 21.31
N ARG A 29 0.91 9.50 21.80
CA ARG A 29 2.24 9.97 21.38
C ARG A 29 3.32 8.94 21.70
N ILE A 30 3.26 8.35 22.90
CA ILE A 30 4.15 7.24 23.26
C ILE A 30 3.96 6.07 22.29
N ARG A 31 2.72 5.64 22.01
CA ARG A 31 2.47 4.52 21.08
C ARG A 31 3.00 4.79 19.67
N ILE A 32 2.84 6.01 19.16
CA ILE A 32 3.39 6.43 17.87
C ILE A 32 4.92 6.35 17.89
N PHE A 33 5.55 6.90 18.92
CA PHE A 33 7.00 6.86 19.07
C PHE A 33 7.52 5.41 19.18
N SER A 34 6.90 4.58 20.02
CA SER A 34 7.24 3.16 20.17
C SER A 34 7.06 2.38 18.87
N ALA A 35 5.99 2.64 18.10
CA ALA A 35 5.77 2.01 16.79
C ALA A 35 6.86 2.42 15.79
N PHE A 36 7.27 3.69 15.81
CA PHE A 36 8.36 4.18 14.98
C PHE A 36 9.73 3.58 15.38
N SER A 37 10.01 3.48 16.68
CA SER A 37 11.22 2.82 17.16
C SER A 37 11.27 1.34 16.78
N ALA A 38 10.15 0.62 16.91
CA ALA A 38 10.03 -0.76 16.45
C ALA A 38 10.21 -0.87 14.93
N LEU A 39 9.69 0.08 14.15
CA LEU A 39 9.92 0.15 12.71
C LEU A 39 11.41 0.31 12.37
N VAL A 40 12.12 1.22 13.03
CA VAL A 40 13.57 1.43 12.81
C VAL A 40 14.33 0.17 13.20
N ALA A 41 14.01 -0.47 14.33
CA ALA A 41 14.62 -1.72 14.76
C ALA A 41 14.40 -2.85 13.74
N SER A 42 13.17 -3.00 13.22
CA SER A 42 12.84 -3.99 12.20
C SER A 42 13.65 -3.80 10.91
N ARG A 43 13.77 -2.55 10.43
CA ARG A 43 14.56 -2.23 9.22
C ARG A 43 16.07 -2.40 9.47
N GLY A 44 16.55 -2.01 10.65
CA GLY A 44 17.94 -2.24 11.05
C GLY A 44 18.28 -3.73 11.07
N SER A 45 17.41 -4.57 11.66
CA SER A 45 17.56 -6.03 11.61
C SER A 45 17.61 -6.56 10.18
N ASN A 46 16.72 -6.10 9.28
CA ASN A 46 16.71 -6.51 7.87
C ASN A 46 18.03 -6.21 7.15
N ILE A 47 18.67 -5.07 7.45
CA ILE A 47 19.95 -4.66 6.87
C ILE A 47 21.11 -5.48 7.46
N ILE A 48 21.07 -5.81 8.75
CA ILE A 48 22.14 -6.56 9.43
C ILE A 48 22.14 -8.05 9.03
N THR A 49 20.97 -8.64 8.79
CA THR A 49 20.83 -10.06 8.44
C THR A 49 21.74 -10.52 7.28
N PRO A 50 21.76 -9.87 6.10
CA PRO A 50 22.66 -10.27 5.02
C PRO A 50 24.14 -10.03 5.34
N LEU A 51 24.49 -9.04 6.16
CA LEU A 51 25.88 -8.80 6.59
C LEU A 51 26.40 -9.94 7.48
N LEU A 52 25.57 -10.43 8.41
CA LEU A 52 25.91 -11.59 9.24
C LEU A 52 26.03 -12.87 8.41
N TYR A 53 25.16 -13.03 7.41
CA TYR A 53 25.25 -14.15 6.48
C TYR A 53 26.54 -14.10 5.65
N GLY A 54 26.89 -12.93 5.09
CA GLY A 54 28.15 -12.71 4.38
C GLY A 54 29.36 -13.04 5.25
N ALA A 55 29.41 -12.51 6.48
CA ALA A 55 30.49 -12.79 7.41
C ALA A 55 30.62 -14.29 7.77
N ALA A 56 29.51 -15.02 7.84
CA ALA A 56 29.52 -16.46 8.08
C ALA A 56 30.11 -17.22 6.87
N VAL A 57 29.77 -16.81 5.65
CA VAL A 57 30.31 -17.39 4.41
C VAL A 57 31.81 -17.09 4.29
N ASP A 58 32.20 -15.83 4.52
CA ASP A 58 33.61 -15.39 4.46
C ASP A 58 34.48 -16.15 5.47
N LEU A 59 33.97 -16.40 6.69
CA LEU A 59 34.67 -17.17 7.71
C LEU A 59 34.93 -18.62 7.28
N VAL A 60 33.95 -19.27 6.63
CA VAL A 60 34.09 -20.66 6.17
C VAL A 60 35.04 -20.77 4.98
N ASN A 61 35.10 -19.74 4.13
CA ASN A 61 35.99 -19.69 2.97
C ASN A 61 37.45 -19.32 3.31
N ALA A 62 37.78 -19.06 4.58
CA ALA A 62 39.13 -18.70 4.99
C ALA A 62 40.10 -19.89 4.89
N GLU A 63 41.24 -19.70 4.21
CA GLU A 63 42.24 -20.75 3.94
C GLU A 63 42.93 -21.30 5.20
N SER A 64 42.93 -20.55 6.30
CA SER A 64 43.61 -20.90 7.56
C SER A 64 42.80 -21.81 8.49
N GLY A 65 41.66 -22.34 8.03
CA GLY A 65 40.67 -22.98 8.90
C GLY A 65 39.85 -21.98 9.71
N PHE A 66 38.71 -22.41 10.24
CA PHE A 66 37.76 -21.55 10.94
C PHE A 66 37.42 -22.05 12.34
N SER A 67 37.04 -21.13 13.23
CA SER A 67 36.53 -21.48 14.55
C SER A 67 35.04 -21.79 14.48
N LEU A 68 34.67 -23.04 14.83
CA LEU A 68 33.28 -23.47 14.91
C LEU A 68 32.47 -22.59 15.88
N THR A 69 33.10 -22.12 16.97
CA THR A 69 32.44 -21.24 17.95
C THR A 69 32.06 -19.89 17.35
N ILE A 70 32.94 -19.29 16.55
CA ILE A 70 32.64 -18.00 15.88
C ILE A 70 31.54 -18.20 14.83
N LEU A 71 31.60 -19.30 14.07
CA LEU A 71 30.56 -19.63 13.09
C LEU A 71 29.18 -19.81 13.75
N LEU A 72 29.11 -20.56 14.85
CA LEU A 72 27.87 -20.74 15.61
C LEU A 72 27.32 -19.42 16.14
N LEU A 73 28.19 -18.50 16.59
CA LEU A 73 27.79 -17.17 17.04
C LEU A 73 27.24 -16.31 15.89
N LEU A 74 27.86 -16.36 14.70
CA LEU A 74 27.36 -15.67 13.51
C LEU A 74 26.01 -16.24 13.04
N ILE A 75 25.85 -17.56 13.03
CA ILE A 75 24.58 -18.22 12.68
C ILE A 75 23.49 -17.88 13.71
N ALA A 76 23.82 -17.89 15.01
CA ALA A 76 22.89 -17.49 16.06
C ALA A 76 22.49 -16.00 15.92
N GLY A 77 23.46 -15.12 15.62
CA GLY A 77 23.21 -13.71 15.32
C GLY A 77 22.33 -13.52 14.10
N TYR A 78 22.59 -14.26 13.01
CA TYR A 78 21.75 -14.26 11.81
C TYR A 78 20.31 -14.67 12.15
N ALA A 79 20.12 -15.79 12.86
CA ALA A 79 18.80 -16.26 13.26
C ALA A 79 18.08 -15.25 14.17
N LEU A 80 18.79 -14.66 15.14
CA LEU A 80 18.24 -13.65 16.03
C LEU A 80 17.90 -12.36 15.30
N SER A 81 18.71 -11.93 14.34
CA SER A 81 18.42 -10.75 13.50
C SER A 81 17.17 -10.97 12.66
N ARG A 82 17.01 -12.16 12.06
CA ARG A 82 15.85 -12.53 11.24
C ARG A 82 14.58 -12.66 12.08
N LEU A 83 14.66 -13.27 13.26
CA LEU A 83 13.55 -13.30 14.21
C LEU A 83 13.23 -11.90 14.73
N GLY A 84 14.24 -11.11 15.05
CA GLY A 84 14.11 -9.72 15.48
C GLY A 84 13.38 -8.87 14.44
N GLN A 85 13.74 -8.99 13.16
CA GLN A 85 13.04 -8.32 12.06
C GLN A 85 11.52 -8.60 12.11
N GLN A 86 11.12 -9.87 12.23
CA GLN A 86 9.72 -10.27 12.29
C GLN A 86 9.04 -9.77 13.57
N VAL A 87 9.67 -9.94 14.72
CA VAL A 87 9.12 -9.52 16.02
C VAL A 87 8.90 -8.01 16.04
N PHE A 88 9.87 -7.22 15.58
CA PHE A 88 9.72 -5.77 15.51
C PHE A 88 8.71 -5.33 14.44
N ALA A 89 8.57 -6.08 13.33
CA ALA A 89 7.56 -5.83 12.31
C ALA A 89 6.13 -6.06 12.83
N GLU A 90 5.92 -7.08 13.65
CA GLU A 90 4.63 -7.33 14.31
C GLU A 90 4.39 -6.33 15.45
N LEU A 91 5.44 -6.02 16.23
CA LEU A 91 5.34 -5.06 17.33
C LEU A 91 4.94 -3.67 16.84
N LYS A 92 5.54 -3.17 15.74
CA LYS A 92 5.11 -1.87 15.17
C LYS A 92 3.64 -1.91 14.75
N GLN A 93 3.17 -3.03 14.18
CA GLN A 93 1.80 -3.17 13.70
C GLN A 93 0.82 -3.18 14.87
N TYR A 94 1.12 -3.97 15.90
CA TYR A 94 0.37 -4.04 17.14
C TYR A 94 0.25 -2.68 17.84
N LEU A 95 1.38 -1.97 17.99
CA LEU A 95 1.42 -0.66 18.63
C LEU A 95 0.61 0.39 17.86
N PHE A 96 0.64 0.33 16.53
CA PHE A 96 -0.02 1.30 15.67
C PHE A 96 -1.50 1.03 15.43
N ALA A 97 -1.96 -0.22 15.49
CA ALA A 97 -3.36 -0.58 15.24
C ALA A 97 -4.33 0.28 16.06
N ALA A 98 -4.04 0.49 17.34
CA ALA A 98 -4.86 1.35 18.19
C ALA A 98 -4.83 2.84 17.81
N VAL A 99 -3.71 3.33 17.28
CA VAL A 99 -3.56 4.71 16.79
C VAL A 99 -4.37 4.90 15.51
N ALA A 100 -4.24 3.95 14.58
CA ALA A 100 -4.93 3.93 13.30
C ALA A 100 -6.46 3.91 13.51
N GLN A 101 -6.96 2.96 14.29
CA GLN A 101 -8.39 2.81 14.58
C GLN A 101 -8.97 4.02 15.34
N ARG A 102 -8.17 4.67 16.19
CA ARG A 102 -8.59 5.92 16.83
C ARG A 102 -8.73 7.06 15.83
N ALA A 103 -7.83 7.16 14.85
CA ALA A 103 -7.92 8.15 13.79
C ALA A 103 -9.17 7.92 12.92
N VAL A 104 -9.47 6.66 12.56
CA VAL A 104 -10.69 6.26 11.86
C VAL A 104 -11.93 6.70 12.61
N ARG A 105 -12.03 6.32 13.90
CA ARG A 105 -13.15 6.71 14.76
C ARG A 105 -13.31 8.23 14.84
N GLY A 106 -12.21 8.96 15.03
CA GLY A 106 -12.23 10.42 15.09
C GLY A 106 -12.70 11.08 13.79
N ALA A 107 -12.23 10.59 12.65
CA ALA A 107 -12.64 11.07 11.33
C ALA A 107 -14.12 10.77 11.05
N ALA A 108 -14.58 9.55 11.36
CA ALA A 108 -15.97 9.14 11.19
C ALA A 108 -16.92 10.01 12.03
N ILE A 109 -16.62 10.21 13.31
CA ILE A 109 -17.45 11.06 14.20
C ILE A 109 -17.47 12.50 13.70
N LYS A 110 -16.34 13.07 13.26
CA LYS A 110 -16.30 14.45 12.77
C LYS A 110 -17.09 14.61 11.46
N ALA A 111 -17.00 13.64 10.55
CA ALA A 111 -17.79 13.62 9.33
C ALA A 111 -19.29 13.49 9.63
N PHE A 112 -19.67 12.60 10.55
CA PHE A 112 -21.05 12.42 10.99
C PHE A 112 -21.62 13.69 11.65
N ALA A 113 -20.85 14.34 12.52
CA ALA A 113 -21.23 15.60 13.16
C ALA A 113 -21.34 16.76 12.15
N TYR A 114 -20.48 16.79 11.12
CA TYR A 114 -20.59 17.76 10.04
C TYR A 114 -21.87 17.56 9.22
N LEU A 115 -22.22 16.32 8.90
CA LEU A 115 -23.46 16.02 8.18
C LEU A 115 -24.69 16.54 8.92
N HIS A 116 -24.78 16.37 10.24
CA HIS A 116 -25.92 16.84 11.03
C HIS A 116 -26.09 18.37 11.03
N ARG A 117 -25.06 19.12 10.63
CA ARG A 117 -25.09 20.58 10.55
C ARG A 117 -25.50 21.09 9.17
N LEU A 118 -25.67 20.21 8.19
CA LEU A 118 -26.08 20.58 6.84
C LEU A 118 -27.59 20.87 6.80
N SER A 119 -28.00 21.61 5.77
CA SER A 119 -29.40 22.04 5.63
C SER A 119 -30.33 20.86 5.41
N LEU A 120 -31.59 21.01 5.81
CA LEU A 120 -32.64 20.01 5.55
C LEU A 120 -32.75 19.69 4.04
N GLN A 121 -32.62 20.70 3.18
CA GLN A 121 -32.60 20.52 1.73
C GLN A 121 -31.47 19.59 1.27
N PHE A 122 -30.27 19.70 1.84
CA PHE A 122 -29.17 18.78 1.54
C PHE A 122 -29.52 17.33 1.91
N HIS A 123 -30.25 17.13 3.01
CA HIS A 123 -30.68 15.80 3.44
C HIS A 123 -31.82 15.21 2.59
N LEU A 124 -32.71 16.04 2.05
CA LEU A 124 -33.81 15.61 1.17
C LEU A 124 -33.34 15.28 -0.25
N ASP A 125 -32.32 15.98 -0.75
CA ASP A 125 -31.81 15.80 -2.12
C ASP A 125 -30.86 14.60 -2.32
N ARG A 126 -30.42 13.94 -1.23
CA ARG A 126 -29.38 12.88 -1.29
C ARG A 126 -29.90 11.53 -0.81
N GLN A 127 -29.48 10.47 -1.49
CA GLN A 127 -29.65 9.10 -1.03
C GLN A 127 -28.83 8.88 0.27
N THR A 128 -29.51 8.80 1.41
CA THR A 128 -28.93 8.61 2.75
C THR A 128 -27.93 7.44 2.82
N GLY A 129 -28.18 6.34 2.08
CA GLY A 129 -27.29 5.18 2.01
C GLY A 129 -25.97 5.39 1.25
N GLY A 130 -25.93 6.33 0.30
CA GLY A 130 -24.70 6.68 -0.43
C GLY A 130 -23.75 7.53 0.43
N LEU A 131 -24.33 8.42 1.24
CA LEU A 131 -23.61 9.33 2.14
C LEU A 131 -22.93 8.58 3.29
N THR A 132 -23.63 7.64 3.93
CA THR A 132 -23.07 6.78 5.00
C THR A 132 -21.91 5.93 4.47
N ARG A 133 -22.05 5.35 3.27
CA ARG A 133 -20.96 4.61 2.60
C ARG A 133 -19.78 5.49 2.22
N ALA A 134 -20.01 6.76 1.88
CA ALA A 134 -18.92 7.70 1.62
C ALA A 134 -18.12 8.02 2.89
N ILE A 135 -18.78 8.15 4.05
CA ILE A 135 -18.10 8.34 5.34
C ILE A 135 -17.24 7.13 5.70
N ASP A 136 -17.82 5.92 5.64
CA ASP A 136 -17.07 4.69 5.98
C ASP A 136 -15.85 4.50 5.07
N ARG A 137 -16.03 4.66 3.75
CA ARG A 137 -14.92 4.61 2.78
C ARG A 137 -13.88 5.70 3.02
N GLY A 138 -14.32 6.92 3.35
CA GLY A 138 -13.42 8.04 3.65
C GLY A 138 -12.58 7.79 4.91
N ALA A 139 -13.22 7.32 5.98
CA ALA A 139 -12.55 7.02 7.25
C ALA A 139 -11.54 5.86 7.11
N LYS A 140 -11.91 4.78 6.40
CA LYS A 140 -10.98 3.69 6.06
C LYS A 140 -9.87 4.13 5.12
N GLY A 141 -10.16 5.05 4.19
CA GLY A 141 -9.14 5.65 3.33
C GLY A 141 -8.07 6.43 4.11
N ILE A 142 -8.47 7.09 5.21
CA ILE A 142 -7.53 7.75 6.12
C ILE A 142 -6.59 6.74 6.79
N GLU A 143 -7.13 5.63 7.31
CA GLU A 143 -6.35 4.54 7.89
C GLU A 143 -5.31 4.00 6.91
N PHE A 144 -5.76 3.72 5.69
CA PHE A 144 -4.95 3.18 4.63
C PHE A 144 -3.79 4.12 4.27
N LEU A 145 -4.08 5.41 4.07
CA LEU A 145 -3.05 6.40 3.72
C LEU A 145 -2.01 6.57 4.82
N LEU A 146 -2.45 6.64 6.08
CA LEU A 146 -1.54 6.73 7.22
C LEU A 146 -0.62 5.52 7.31
N THR A 147 -1.18 4.33 7.18
CA THR A 147 -0.43 3.07 7.25
C THR A 147 0.60 3.00 6.13
N ILE A 148 0.21 3.25 4.88
CA ILE A 148 1.13 3.22 3.73
C ILE A 148 2.26 4.22 3.90
N VAL A 149 1.95 5.48 4.21
CA VAL A 149 3.01 6.51 4.21
C VAL A 149 4.00 6.27 5.34
N PHE A 150 3.53 5.96 6.55
CA PHE A 150 4.40 5.77 7.71
C PHE A 150 5.15 4.44 7.70
N PHE A 151 4.58 3.35 7.16
CA PHE A 151 5.16 2.01 7.27
C PHE A 151 5.71 1.41 6.00
N GLU A 152 5.34 1.95 4.84
CA GLU A 152 5.82 1.47 3.56
C GLU A 152 6.72 2.52 2.91
N VAL A 153 6.19 3.72 2.65
CA VAL A 153 6.91 4.75 1.85
C VAL A 153 8.10 5.33 2.61
N LEU A 154 7.89 5.88 3.81
CA LEU A 154 8.96 6.52 4.58
C LEU A 154 10.10 5.55 4.91
N PRO A 155 9.83 4.31 5.41
CA PRO A 155 10.90 3.37 5.73
C PRO A 155 11.65 2.90 4.51
N LEU A 156 10.97 2.71 3.37
CA LEU A 156 11.61 2.36 2.11
C LEU A 156 12.63 3.41 1.67
N LEU A 157 12.28 4.71 1.77
CA LEU A 157 13.22 5.78 1.42
C LEU A 157 14.47 5.76 2.31
N VAL A 158 14.29 5.57 3.63
CA VAL A 158 15.40 5.45 4.58
C VAL A 158 16.25 4.22 4.26
N GLU A 159 15.62 3.08 3.97
CA GLU A 159 16.28 1.81 3.65
C GLU A 159 17.14 1.93 2.38
N VAL A 160 16.62 2.54 1.32
CA VAL A 160 17.39 2.78 0.08
C VAL A 160 18.62 3.65 0.34
N ILE A 161 18.49 4.71 1.16
CA ILE A 161 19.62 5.58 1.52
C ILE A 161 20.66 4.80 2.32
N LEU A 162 20.23 4.07 3.37
CA LEU A 162 21.13 3.30 4.22
C LEU A 162 21.86 2.20 3.43
N VAL A 163 21.15 1.43 2.62
CA VAL A 163 21.76 0.40 1.77
C VAL A 163 22.76 1.02 0.80
N SER A 164 22.44 2.16 0.19
CA SER A 164 23.38 2.86 -0.70
C SER A 164 24.66 3.31 0.04
N ILE A 165 24.54 3.81 1.27
CA ILE A 165 25.69 4.20 2.11
C ILE A 165 26.53 2.96 2.47
N ILE A 166 25.89 1.86 2.87
CA ILE A 166 26.57 0.60 3.23
C ILE A 166 27.33 0.06 2.03
N LEU A 167 26.70 0.02 0.85
CA LEU A 167 27.36 -0.43 -0.38
C LEU A 167 28.53 0.47 -0.76
N TRP A 168 28.40 1.78 -0.58
CA TRP A 168 29.51 2.71 -0.84
C TRP A 168 30.68 2.43 0.11
N ALA A 169 30.40 2.23 1.40
CA ALA A 169 31.44 1.95 2.40
C ALA A 169 32.12 0.59 2.18
N MET A 170 31.38 -0.44 1.78
CA MET A 170 31.91 -1.81 1.64
C MET A 170 32.53 -2.10 0.26
N PHE A 171 31.90 -1.61 -0.81
CA PHE A 171 32.25 -1.99 -2.19
C PHE A 171 32.70 -0.80 -3.05
N GLY A 172 32.55 0.43 -2.56
CA GLY A 172 32.95 1.65 -3.26
C GLY A 172 31.82 2.33 -4.03
N PHE A 173 32.11 3.53 -4.56
CA PHE A 173 31.11 4.43 -5.13
C PHE A 173 30.33 3.83 -6.31
N PHE A 174 31.00 3.09 -7.19
CA PHE A 174 30.38 2.53 -8.39
C PHE A 174 29.21 1.58 -8.08
N TYR A 175 29.37 0.69 -7.10
CA TYR A 175 28.30 -0.24 -6.68
C TYR A 175 27.11 0.48 -6.07
N ALA A 176 27.36 1.49 -5.23
CA ALA A 176 26.31 2.33 -4.67
C ALA A 176 25.57 3.13 -5.76
N ALA A 177 26.30 3.71 -6.72
CA ALA A 177 25.74 4.50 -7.80
C ALA A 177 24.86 3.67 -8.74
N VAL A 178 25.30 2.47 -9.13
CA VAL A 178 24.49 1.54 -9.93
C VAL A 178 23.23 1.14 -9.17
N THR A 179 23.35 0.71 -7.91
CA THR A 179 22.19 0.31 -7.08
C THR A 179 21.18 1.45 -6.95
N PHE A 180 21.64 2.66 -6.61
CA PHE A 180 20.79 3.83 -6.47
C PHE A 180 20.09 4.19 -7.78
N THR A 181 20.80 4.13 -8.90
CA THR A 181 20.26 4.43 -10.23
C THR A 181 19.21 3.40 -10.64
N THR A 182 19.46 2.11 -10.39
CA THR A 182 18.49 1.03 -10.64
C THR A 182 17.21 1.22 -9.83
N VAL A 183 17.31 1.52 -8.53
CA VAL A 183 16.15 1.78 -7.68
C VAL A 183 15.38 3.03 -8.14
N MET A 184 16.09 4.09 -8.51
CA MET A 184 15.47 5.31 -9.03
C MET A 184 14.74 5.05 -10.36
N ALA A 185 15.37 4.31 -11.28
CA ALA A 185 14.77 3.91 -12.55
C ALA A 185 13.51 3.07 -12.32
N TYR A 186 13.58 2.09 -11.40
CA TYR A 186 12.44 1.27 -11.00
C TYR A 186 11.28 2.12 -10.46
N CYS A 187 11.57 3.08 -9.58
CA CYS A 187 10.57 3.96 -9.00
C CYS A 187 9.91 4.84 -10.07
N LEU A 188 10.72 5.51 -10.91
CA LEU A 188 10.23 6.37 -11.98
C LEU A 188 9.39 5.59 -13.01
N PHE A 189 9.86 4.42 -13.43
CA PHE A 189 9.12 3.53 -14.31
C PHE A 189 7.78 3.13 -13.68
N THR A 190 7.81 2.66 -12.43
CA THR A 190 6.62 2.20 -11.72
C THR A 190 5.57 3.31 -11.61
N VAL A 191 5.97 4.53 -11.24
CA VAL A 191 5.04 5.68 -11.13
C VAL A 191 4.42 6.00 -12.49
N ARG A 192 5.25 6.15 -13.54
CA ARG A 192 4.78 6.53 -14.89
C ARG A 192 3.84 5.49 -15.48
N VAL A 193 4.19 4.21 -15.37
CA VAL A 193 3.35 3.15 -15.92
C VAL A 193 2.10 2.95 -15.05
N THR A 194 2.17 3.15 -13.73
CA THR A 194 0.99 3.12 -12.86
C THR A 194 -0.04 4.17 -13.28
N GLU A 195 0.39 5.42 -13.54
CA GLU A 195 -0.51 6.46 -14.06
C GLU A 195 -1.17 6.05 -15.38
N TRP A 196 -0.42 5.44 -16.30
CA TRP A 196 -0.96 4.88 -17.53
C TRP A 196 -1.95 3.74 -17.28
N ARG A 197 -1.74 2.88 -16.27
CA ARG A 197 -2.64 1.75 -15.95
C ARG A 197 -3.94 2.14 -15.31
N ILE A 198 -3.95 3.23 -14.55
CA ILE A 198 -5.15 3.71 -13.85
C ILE A 198 -6.32 3.89 -14.83
N LYS A 199 -6.05 4.27 -16.09
CA LYS A 199 -7.11 4.42 -17.11
C LYS A 199 -7.83 3.09 -17.41
N PHE A 200 -7.09 1.98 -17.62
CA PHE A 200 -7.70 0.67 -17.90
C PHE A 200 -8.48 0.16 -16.70
N ARG A 201 -7.97 0.41 -15.49
CA ARG A 201 -8.66 0.02 -14.26
C ARG A 201 -9.96 0.81 -14.07
N ARG A 202 -9.98 2.11 -14.44
CA ARG A 202 -11.20 2.92 -14.47
C ARG A 202 -12.20 2.42 -15.52
N GLU A 203 -11.74 2.09 -16.72
CA GLU A 203 -12.59 1.51 -17.78
C GLU A 203 -13.23 0.19 -17.35
N MET A 204 -12.45 -0.70 -16.72
CA MET A 204 -12.93 -1.96 -16.14
C MET A 204 -13.99 -1.72 -15.06
N ASN A 205 -13.72 -0.83 -14.09
CA ASN A 205 -14.67 -0.53 -13.03
C ASN A 205 -15.98 0.06 -13.57
N ASN A 206 -15.92 0.92 -14.58
CA ASN A 206 -17.11 1.49 -15.21
C ASN A 206 -17.93 0.43 -15.97
N ALA A 207 -17.28 -0.56 -16.58
CA ALA A 207 -17.96 -1.67 -17.25
C ALA A 207 -18.62 -2.61 -16.23
N ASP A 208 -17.92 -2.89 -15.12
CA ASP A 208 -18.43 -3.66 -13.98
C ASP A 208 -19.68 -3.02 -13.38
N GLU A 209 -19.63 -1.71 -13.10
CA GLU A 209 -20.75 -0.96 -12.55
C GLU A 209 -21.98 -1.02 -13.48
N LYS A 210 -21.79 -0.91 -14.80
CA LYS A 210 -22.88 -1.05 -15.78
C LYS A 210 -23.49 -2.45 -15.80
N ALA A 211 -22.66 -3.49 -15.75
CA ALA A 211 -23.14 -4.88 -15.69
C ALA A 211 -23.92 -5.13 -14.38
N ALA A 212 -23.40 -4.63 -13.26
CA ALA A 212 -24.06 -4.72 -11.96
C ALA A 212 -25.40 -3.99 -11.94
N THR A 213 -25.48 -2.76 -12.46
CA THR A 213 -26.74 -2.01 -12.59
C THR A 213 -27.76 -2.80 -13.42
N ARG A 214 -27.35 -3.38 -14.56
CA ARG A 214 -28.23 -4.19 -15.39
C ARG A 214 -28.78 -5.41 -14.68
N ALA A 215 -27.95 -6.15 -13.95
CA ALA A 215 -28.39 -7.29 -13.16
C ALA A 215 -29.41 -6.87 -12.09
N VAL A 216 -29.13 -5.78 -11.36
CA VAL A 216 -30.04 -5.26 -10.33
C VAL A 216 -31.37 -4.83 -10.95
N ASP A 217 -31.36 -4.08 -12.05
CA ASP A 217 -32.58 -3.62 -12.72
C ASP A 217 -33.44 -4.79 -13.21
N SER A 218 -32.82 -5.85 -13.77
CA SER A 218 -33.53 -7.05 -14.21
C SER A 218 -34.19 -7.79 -13.02
N LEU A 219 -33.47 -7.93 -11.91
CA LEU A 219 -33.99 -8.60 -10.70
C LEU A 219 -35.06 -7.78 -9.98
N LEU A 220 -34.95 -6.44 -9.96
CA LEU A 220 -36.00 -5.57 -9.42
C LEU A 220 -37.28 -5.65 -10.25
N ASN A 221 -37.15 -5.82 -11.58
CA ASN A 221 -38.27 -5.95 -12.50
C ASN A 221 -38.61 -7.41 -12.84
N TYR A 222 -38.27 -8.35 -11.95
CA TYR A 222 -38.41 -9.79 -12.18
C TYR A 222 -39.82 -10.19 -12.62
N GLU A 223 -40.86 -9.61 -12.01
CA GLU A 223 -42.25 -9.88 -12.38
C GLU A 223 -42.53 -9.54 -13.84
N THR A 224 -42.05 -8.38 -14.31
CA THR A 224 -42.22 -7.96 -15.71
C THR A 224 -41.51 -8.93 -16.66
N VAL A 225 -40.29 -9.34 -16.33
CA VAL A 225 -39.54 -10.31 -17.13
C VAL A 225 -40.31 -11.62 -17.26
N LYS A 226 -40.91 -12.09 -16.16
CA LYS A 226 -41.73 -13.31 -16.14
C LYS A 226 -43.07 -13.17 -16.85
N TYR A 227 -43.76 -12.03 -16.72
CA TYR A 227 -45.02 -11.79 -17.42
C TYR A 227 -44.87 -11.85 -18.95
N PHE A 228 -43.71 -11.45 -19.48
CA PHE A 228 -43.45 -11.43 -20.91
C PHE A 228 -42.57 -12.60 -21.41
N ASN A 229 -42.22 -13.57 -20.57
CA ASN A 229 -41.26 -14.66 -20.88
C ASN A 229 -39.96 -14.12 -21.53
N ALA A 230 -39.44 -13.01 -21.00
CA ALA A 230 -38.32 -12.26 -21.58
C ALA A 230 -36.96 -12.66 -20.99
N GLU A 231 -36.84 -13.80 -20.31
CA GLU A 231 -35.61 -14.20 -19.62
C GLU A 231 -34.41 -14.33 -20.55
N ALA A 232 -34.62 -14.90 -21.74
CA ALA A 232 -33.55 -15.02 -22.74
C ALA A 232 -33.04 -13.64 -23.19
N VAL A 233 -33.97 -12.67 -23.39
CA VAL A 233 -33.62 -11.30 -23.80
C VAL A 233 -32.81 -10.58 -22.72
N GLU A 234 -33.21 -10.70 -21.45
CA GLU A 234 -32.44 -10.10 -20.35
C GLU A 234 -31.10 -10.80 -20.13
N THR A 235 -31.05 -12.12 -20.35
CA THR A 235 -29.79 -12.89 -20.31
C THR A 235 -28.82 -12.41 -21.39
N ASP A 236 -29.28 -12.23 -22.63
CA ASP A 236 -28.45 -11.75 -23.74
C ASP A 236 -27.95 -10.31 -23.51
N ARG A 237 -28.79 -9.44 -22.97
CA ARG A 237 -28.41 -8.07 -22.59
C ARG A 237 -27.35 -8.05 -21.48
N TYR A 238 -27.48 -8.94 -20.50
CA TYR A 238 -26.49 -9.08 -19.44
C TYR A 238 -25.18 -9.67 -19.99
N ASP A 239 -25.24 -10.66 -20.87
CA ASP A 239 -24.07 -11.23 -21.56
C ASP A 239 -23.32 -10.17 -22.38
N GLU A 240 -24.02 -9.28 -23.09
CA GLU A 240 -23.38 -8.16 -23.81
C GLU A 240 -22.60 -7.23 -22.84
N ALA A 241 -23.21 -6.89 -21.70
CA ALA A 241 -22.54 -6.08 -20.67
C ALA A 241 -21.32 -6.81 -20.09
N MET A 242 -21.45 -8.12 -19.84
CA MET A 242 -20.39 -8.97 -19.32
C MET A 242 -19.23 -9.15 -20.31
N LYS A 243 -19.50 -9.32 -21.60
CA LYS A 243 -18.47 -9.34 -22.67
C LYS A 243 -17.66 -8.06 -22.67
N ARG A 244 -18.31 -6.91 -22.49
CA ARG A 244 -17.60 -5.62 -22.41
C ARG A 244 -16.75 -5.52 -21.15
N TYR A 245 -17.27 -5.97 -20.01
CA TYR A 245 -16.49 -6.06 -18.77
C TYR A 245 -15.28 -6.97 -18.96
N GLU A 246 -15.45 -8.17 -19.53
CA GLU A 246 -14.40 -9.14 -19.79
C GLU A 246 -13.26 -8.51 -20.61
N GLN A 247 -13.58 -7.85 -21.72
CA GLN A 247 -12.57 -7.18 -22.56
C GLN A 247 -11.77 -6.12 -21.77
N MET A 248 -12.43 -5.31 -20.94
CA MET A 248 -11.77 -4.29 -20.12
C MET A 248 -10.96 -4.92 -18.99
N ALA A 249 -11.46 -5.99 -18.39
CA ALA A 249 -10.76 -6.75 -17.36
C ALA A 249 -9.49 -7.41 -17.90
N VAL A 250 -9.54 -7.98 -19.10
CA VAL A 250 -8.36 -8.53 -19.79
C VAL A 250 -7.31 -7.43 -20.00
N ARG A 251 -7.68 -6.25 -20.52
CA ARG A 251 -6.73 -5.11 -20.68
C ARG A 251 -6.15 -4.63 -19.36
N SER A 252 -6.98 -4.56 -18.32
CA SER A 252 -6.56 -4.21 -16.96
C SER A 252 -5.59 -5.25 -16.38
N ARG A 253 -5.76 -6.53 -16.70
CA ARG A 253 -4.88 -7.61 -16.22
C ARG A 253 -3.58 -7.69 -17.03
N THR A 254 -3.65 -7.66 -18.35
CA THR A 254 -2.46 -7.75 -19.23
C THR A 254 -1.53 -6.56 -19.05
N SER A 255 -2.08 -5.36 -18.83
CA SER A 255 -1.23 -4.21 -18.50
C SER A 255 -0.43 -4.43 -17.21
N LEU A 256 -0.85 -5.32 -16.28
CA LEU A 256 -0.14 -5.57 -15.01
C LEU A 256 1.08 -6.43 -15.30
N SER A 257 0.92 -7.42 -16.16
CA SER A 257 2.02 -8.20 -16.69
C SER A 257 3.08 -7.32 -17.35
N VAL A 258 2.68 -6.30 -18.12
CA VAL A 258 3.62 -5.33 -18.70
C VAL A 258 4.43 -4.58 -17.63
N VAL A 259 3.80 -4.18 -16.51
CA VAL A 259 4.54 -3.58 -15.38
C VAL A 259 5.49 -4.57 -14.76
N ASN A 260 5.03 -5.78 -14.45
CA ASN A 260 5.86 -6.79 -13.80
C ASN A 260 7.08 -7.15 -14.66
N ILE A 261 6.89 -7.28 -15.98
CA ILE A 261 7.98 -7.53 -16.94
C ILE A 261 8.95 -6.34 -16.97
N GLY A 262 8.46 -5.11 -17.09
CA GLY A 262 9.32 -3.93 -17.12
C GLY A 262 10.09 -3.72 -15.82
N GLN A 263 9.43 -3.95 -14.67
CA GLN A 263 10.05 -3.95 -13.34
C GLN A 263 11.14 -5.02 -13.23
N GLY A 264 10.85 -6.25 -13.68
CA GLY A 264 11.82 -7.34 -13.71
C GLY A 264 13.01 -7.04 -14.62
N ALA A 265 12.78 -6.46 -15.80
CA ALA A 265 13.83 -6.08 -16.73
C ALA A 265 14.76 -4.99 -16.15
N ILE A 266 14.21 -3.98 -15.45
CA ILE A 266 15.02 -2.95 -14.78
C ILE A 266 15.92 -3.58 -13.71
N ILE A 267 15.37 -4.49 -12.90
CA ILE A 267 16.15 -5.20 -11.88
C ILE A 267 17.23 -6.07 -12.53
N ALA A 268 16.89 -6.81 -13.59
CA ALA A 268 17.82 -7.71 -14.27
C ALA A 268 18.97 -6.99 -14.99
N VAL A 269 18.74 -5.76 -15.50
CA VAL A 269 19.81 -4.93 -16.09
C VAL A 269 20.67 -4.27 -15.01
N GLY A 270 20.09 -3.99 -13.84
CA GLY A 270 20.79 -3.35 -12.74
C GLY A 270 21.62 -4.28 -11.87
N LEU A 271 21.35 -5.59 -11.90
CA LEU A 271 22.11 -6.65 -11.23
C LEU A 271 23.29 -7.10 -12.11
#